data_AF-A0A560FKI5-F1
#
_entry.id   AF-A0A560FKI5-F1
#
_cell.length_a   1.000
_cell.length_b   1.000
_cell.length_c   1.000
_cell.angle_alpha   90.00
_cell.angle_beta   90.00
_cell.angle_gamma   90.00
#
_symmetry.space_group_name_H-M   'P 1'
#
loop_
_entity.id
_entity.type
_entity.pdbx_description
1 polymer ?
#
loop_
_entity_poly.entity_id
_entity_poly.type
_entity_poly.pdbx_seq_one_letter_code
_entity_poly.pdbx_strand_id
1 'polypeptide(L)'
;MPDDFSVGRRVRLPHLSLLSDSPSFLAKSVPDIMAPRKKVTPPAPTPEVKLPTPKRAGSAKARRSAARLNAVQALYQIELTESSPEVIITEYANFRLGQELDGDRYVSADGELFAAIVRGATSRQHEIDPVLSQALDRQHLDRLELLLRAILRAGAWELLAGGDTAARIVINDYIDVAHGFFAGREPGMINGVLDKVARIVRPDELASRAGGQEGAQG
;
A
#
# COMPACT_ATOMS: atom_id res chain seq x y z
N MET A 1 40.10 -40.57 -42.00
CA MET A 1 40.74 -39.25 -42.24
C MET A 1 40.64 -38.94 -43.73
N PRO A 2 40.39 -37.68 -44.16
CA PRO A 2 40.96 -36.45 -43.57
C PRO A 2 39.99 -35.29 -43.25
N ASP A 3 40.37 -34.48 -42.23
CA ASP A 3 40.73 -33.03 -42.18
C ASP A 3 40.28 -32.11 -43.36
N ASP A 4 40.06 -30.77 -43.30
CA ASP A 4 40.48 -29.70 -42.37
C ASP A 4 39.84 -28.31 -42.73
N PHE A 5 39.88 -27.35 -41.78
CA PHE A 5 39.99 -25.86 -41.81
C PHE A 5 39.14 -24.83 -42.64
N SER A 6 38.78 -23.75 -41.90
CA SER A 6 38.66 -22.30 -42.26
C SER A 6 37.42 -21.83 -43.06
N VAL A 7 36.68 -20.75 -42.73
CA VAL A 7 37.01 -19.30 -42.56
C VAL A 7 35.86 -18.67 -41.71
N GLY A 8 36.04 -17.91 -40.62
CA GLY A 8 36.59 -16.55 -40.54
C GLY A 8 35.53 -15.45 -40.68
N ARG A 9 34.99 -14.91 -39.56
CA ARG A 9 34.72 -13.47 -39.44
C ARG A 9 34.58 -13.00 -37.99
N ARG A 10 35.48 -12.11 -37.61
CA ARG A 10 35.55 -11.35 -36.35
C ARG A 10 34.42 -10.33 -36.29
N VAL A 11 33.80 -10.13 -35.13
CA VAL A 11 33.28 -8.81 -34.74
C VAL A 11 33.72 -8.50 -33.30
N ARG A 12 34.37 -7.34 -33.18
CA ARG A 12 34.90 -6.69 -31.98
C ARG A 12 33.83 -6.54 -30.88
N LEU A 13 34.16 -6.94 -29.66
CA LEU A 13 33.57 -6.37 -28.45
C LEU A 13 34.35 -5.10 -28.08
N PRO A 14 33.70 -3.94 -27.89
CA PRO A 14 34.35 -2.81 -27.25
C PRO A 14 34.46 -3.05 -25.75
N HIS A 15 35.71 -3.11 -25.30
CA HIS A 15 36.18 -3.02 -23.94
C HIS A 15 35.83 -1.64 -23.35
N LEU A 16 35.02 -1.61 -22.29
CA LEU A 16 34.93 -0.45 -21.39
C LEU A 16 35.20 -0.93 -19.96
N SER A 17 36.48 -1.11 -19.65
CA SER A 17 36.99 -0.78 -18.33
C SER A 17 36.96 0.74 -18.19
N LEU A 18 36.56 1.29 -17.03
CA LEU A 18 37.10 2.52 -16.42
C LEU A 18 36.29 2.89 -15.15
N LEU A 19 37.04 3.02 -14.04
CA LEU A 19 36.82 3.85 -12.83
C LEU A 19 35.63 3.46 -11.92
N SER A 20 35.75 3.03 -10.66
CA SER A 20 36.72 3.37 -9.59
C SER A 20 37.19 4.81 -9.65
N ASP A 21 36.41 5.72 -9.08
CA ASP A 21 36.96 6.81 -8.25
C ASP A 21 35.86 7.40 -7.37
N SER A 22 36.00 7.14 -6.06
CA SER A 22 35.29 7.84 -4.99
C SER A 22 35.84 9.26 -4.87
N PRO A 23 35.01 10.32 -4.84
CA PRO A 23 35.46 11.62 -4.40
C PRO A 23 35.21 11.77 -2.90
N SER A 24 36.30 11.61 -2.15
CA SER A 24 36.48 12.13 -0.80
C SER A 24 36.18 13.63 -0.79
N PHE A 25 35.02 14.04 -0.25
CA PHE A 25 34.76 15.43 0.11
C PHE A 25 35.16 15.66 1.56
N LEU A 26 36.45 15.91 1.78
CA LEU A 26 36.94 16.52 3.01
C LEU A 26 37.80 17.75 2.69
N ALA A 27 37.50 18.81 3.44
CA ALA A 27 38.33 19.99 3.69
C ALA A 27 38.43 21.07 2.61
N LYS A 28 37.51 22.05 2.68
CA LYS A 28 37.90 23.48 2.61
C LYS A 28 37.12 24.31 3.63
N SER A 29 37.87 24.83 4.60
CA SER A 29 37.68 26.05 5.40
C SER A 29 36.45 26.21 6.29
N VAL A 30 36.65 25.86 7.57
CA VAL A 30 35.93 26.38 8.73
C VAL A 30 36.41 27.81 9.03
N PRO A 31 35.54 28.82 9.16
CA PRO A 31 35.88 30.07 9.83
C PRO A 31 35.53 30.00 11.33
N ASP A 32 36.59 30.08 12.12
CA ASP A 32 36.75 30.71 13.45
C ASP A 32 35.58 30.62 14.46
N ILE A 33 35.65 29.61 15.33
CA ILE A 33 34.89 29.54 16.58
C ILE A 33 35.76 30.13 17.68
N MET A 34 35.59 31.42 18.00
CA MET A 34 35.84 31.94 19.35
C MET A 34 35.31 33.37 19.54
N ALA A 35 34.08 33.48 20.03
CA ALA A 35 33.57 34.65 20.73
C ALA A 35 33.23 34.27 22.18
N PRO A 36 33.44 35.15 23.18
CA PRO A 36 33.28 34.80 24.58
C PRO A 36 31.82 34.44 24.91
N ARG A 37 31.60 33.27 25.53
CA ARG A 37 30.28 32.80 25.97
C ARG A 37 29.71 33.79 26.99
N LYS A 38 28.64 34.50 26.64
CA LYS A 38 27.78 35.18 27.64
C LYS A 38 27.22 34.12 28.59
N LYS A 39 27.25 34.38 29.90
CA LYS A 39 26.58 33.54 30.91
C LYS A 39 25.09 33.48 30.55
N VAL A 40 24.62 32.33 30.09
CA VAL A 40 23.19 32.06 29.86
C VAL A 40 22.61 31.62 31.21
N THR A 41 21.81 32.48 31.82
CA THR A 41 20.95 32.12 32.94
C THR A 41 19.91 31.11 32.44
N PRO A 42 19.63 29.99 33.13
CA PRO A 42 18.60 29.05 32.68
C PRO A 42 17.24 29.77 32.61
N PRO A 43 16.45 29.56 31.55
CA PRO A 43 15.12 30.14 31.48
C PRO A 43 14.25 29.57 32.60
N ALA A 44 13.38 30.41 33.16
CA ALA A 44 12.37 30.01 34.14
C ALA A 44 11.51 28.84 33.59
N PRO A 45 10.98 27.95 34.44
CA PRO A 45 10.08 26.89 33.99
C PRO A 45 8.89 27.52 33.26
N THR A 46 8.74 27.14 31.99
CA THR A 46 7.61 27.53 31.14
C THR A 46 6.31 27.08 31.80
N PRO A 47 5.21 27.86 31.75
CA PRO A 47 3.90 27.35 32.13
C PRO A 47 3.61 26.10 31.30
N GLU A 48 3.19 25.04 31.97
CA GLU A 48 2.87 23.74 31.38
C GLU A 48 1.91 23.93 30.20
N VAL A 49 2.42 23.75 28.99
CA VAL A 49 1.62 23.78 27.76
C VAL A 49 0.76 22.53 27.79
N LYS A 50 -0.51 22.69 28.20
CA LYS A 50 -1.52 21.65 28.08
C LYS A 50 -1.55 21.20 26.62
N LEU A 51 -1.08 19.97 26.35
CA LEU A 51 -1.10 19.41 24.99
C LEU A 51 -2.52 19.58 24.41
N PRO A 52 -2.67 20.12 23.20
CA PRO A 52 -3.97 20.17 22.56
C PRO A 52 -4.50 18.75 22.43
N THR A 53 -5.65 18.48 23.04
CA THR A 53 -6.38 17.24 22.88
C THR A 53 -6.64 17.00 21.39
N PRO A 54 -6.36 15.79 20.83
CA PRO A 54 -6.53 15.53 19.41
C PRO A 54 -8.00 15.77 19.01
N LYS A 55 -8.20 16.74 18.11
CA LYS A 55 -9.52 17.05 17.54
C LYS A 55 -9.98 15.85 16.70
N ARG A 56 -11.22 15.42 16.93
CA ARG A 56 -11.80 14.12 16.53
C ARG A 56 -11.34 13.66 15.13
N ALA A 57 -10.47 12.63 15.11
CA ALA A 57 -10.32 11.75 13.95
C ALA A 57 -11.73 11.33 13.51
N GLY A 58 -12.01 11.31 12.19
CA GLY A 58 -13.36 11.08 11.65
C GLY A 58 -14.06 9.81 12.19
N SER A 59 -15.31 9.59 11.79
CA SER A 59 -16.07 8.39 12.24
C SER A 59 -15.27 7.10 12.00
N ALA A 60 -15.48 6.07 12.83
CA ALA A 60 -14.76 4.80 12.69
C ALA A 60 -14.82 4.24 11.25
N LYS A 61 -15.99 4.37 10.60
CA LYS A 61 -16.17 4.06 9.18
C LYS A 61 -15.22 4.86 8.29
N ALA A 62 -15.21 6.18 8.42
CA ALA A 62 -14.36 7.05 7.60
C ALA A 62 -12.87 6.76 7.78
N ARG A 63 -12.41 6.44 9.00
CA ARG A 63 -11.01 6.05 9.25
C ARG A 63 -10.64 4.73 8.58
N ARG A 64 -11.56 3.75 8.55
CA ARG A 64 -11.34 2.46 7.87
C ARG A 64 -11.35 2.62 6.36
N SER A 65 -12.24 3.44 5.79
CA SER A 65 -12.21 3.77 4.36
C SER A 65 -10.91 4.48 3.98
N ALA A 66 -10.43 5.43 4.80
CA ALA A 66 -9.13 6.08 4.61
C ALA A 66 -7.95 5.09 4.70
N ALA A 67 -8.01 4.12 5.63
CA ALA A 67 -6.99 3.08 5.74
C ALA A 67 -6.91 2.20 4.48
N ARG A 68 -8.04 1.83 3.87
CA ARG A 68 -8.07 1.06 2.62
C ARG A 68 -7.54 1.83 1.43
N LEU A 69 -7.91 3.10 1.30
CA LEU A 69 -7.35 3.99 0.29
C LEU A 69 -5.82 4.07 0.41
N ASN A 70 -5.32 4.34 1.62
CA ASN A 70 -3.89 4.41 1.89
C ASN A 70 -3.19 3.07 1.62
N ALA A 71 -3.81 1.94 1.97
CA ALA A 71 -3.23 0.62 1.73
C ALA A 71 -3.09 0.33 0.23
N VAL A 72 -4.09 0.71 -0.58
CA VAL A 72 -4.00 0.60 -2.04
C VAL A 72 -2.86 1.45 -2.60
N GLN A 73 -2.74 2.70 -2.15
CA GLN A 73 -1.64 3.59 -2.57
C GLN A 73 -0.27 3.02 -2.17
N ALA A 74 -0.13 2.48 -0.96
CA ALA A 74 1.10 1.86 -0.48
C ALA A 74 1.45 0.60 -1.27
N LEU A 75 0.48 -0.28 -1.55
CA LEU A 75 0.70 -1.48 -2.37
C LEU A 75 1.10 -1.15 -3.80
N TYR A 76 0.46 -0.14 -4.40
CA TYR A 76 0.88 0.40 -5.70
C TYR A 76 2.33 0.89 -5.66
N GLN A 77 2.69 1.68 -4.64
CA GLN A 77 4.06 2.19 -4.47
C GLN A 77 5.07 1.06 -4.32
N ILE A 78 4.81 0.10 -3.42
CA ILE A 78 5.67 -1.07 -3.17
C ILE A 78 5.97 -1.81 -4.48
N GLU A 79 4.95 -2.04 -5.29
CA GLU A 79 5.10 -2.81 -6.52
C GLU A 79 5.72 -1.97 -7.65
N LEU A 80 5.48 -0.65 -7.70
CA LEU A 80 6.11 0.25 -8.67
C LEU A 80 7.61 0.45 -8.39
N THR A 81 8.00 0.55 -7.12
CA THR A 81 9.35 0.91 -6.69
C THR A 81 10.15 -0.26 -6.12
N GLU A 82 9.57 -1.47 -6.12
CA GLU A 82 10.14 -2.68 -5.53
C GLU A 82 10.65 -2.49 -4.08
N SER A 83 9.98 -1.58 -3.35
CA SER A 83 10.43 -1.17 -2.02
C SER A 83 9.94 -2.11 -0.93
N SER A 84 10.68 -2.18 0.18
CA SER A 84 10.30 -3.00 1.33
C SER A 84 8.94 -2.53 1.90
N PRO A 85 7.97 -3.43 2.12
CA PRO A 85 6.67 -3.08 2.69
C PRO A 85 6.78 -2.36 4.04
N GLU A 86 7.70 -2.78 4.91
CA GLU A 86 7.87 -2.16 6.23
C GLU A 86 8.42 -0.73 6.15
N VAL A 87 9.23 -0.42 5.13
CA VAL A 87 9.71 0.95 4.90
C VAL A 87 8.52 1.85 4.54
N ILE A 88 7.67 1.40 3.62
CA ILE A 88 6.48 2.15 3.20
C ILE A 88 5.47 2.30 4.35
N ILE A 89 5.24 1.25 5.14
CA ILE A 89 4.37 1.32 6.33
C ILE A 89 4.90 2.36 7.32
N THR A 90 6.20 2.37 7.57
CA THR A 90 6.85 3.32 8.49
C THR A 90 6.76 4.75 7.97
N GLU A 91 6.94 4.97 6.67
CA GLU A 91 6.77 6.28 6.04
C GLU A 91 5.33 6.81 6.23
N TYR A 92 4.32 5.99 5.96
CA TYR A 92 2.92 6.39 6.15
C TYR A 92 2.60 6.69 7.63
N ALA A 93 3.14 5.90 8.55
CA ALA A 93 2.99 6.14 10.00
C ALA A 93 3.58 7.49 10.43
N ASN A 94 4.74 7.86 9.89
CA ASN A 94 5.46 9.07 10.29
C ASN A 94 4.94 10.34 9.60
N PHE A 95 4.49 10.24 8.35
CA PHE A 95 4.23 11.42 7.51
C PHE A 95 2.76 11.61 7.11
N ARG A 96 1.93 10.55 7.09
CA ARG A 96 0.58 10.61 6.50
C ARG A 96 -0.56 10.28 7.47
N LEU A 97 -0.26 9.73 8.64
CA LEU A 97 -1.27 9.35 9.65
C LEU A 97 -1.68 10.48 10.61
N GLY A 98 -1.13 11.69 10.48
CA GLY A 98 -1.49 12.79 11.39
C GLY A 98 -0.91 14.17 11.12
N GLN A 99 -0.45 14.48 9.90
CA GLN A 99 0.02 15.84 9.57
C GLN A 99 -0.99 16.54 8.66
N GLU A 100 -1.55 17.65 9.14
CA GLU A 100 -2.31 18.60 8.32
C GLU A 100 -1.47 19.00 7.10
N LEU A 101 -1.82 18.50 5.93
CA LEU A 101 -1.43 19.11 4.68
C LEU A 101 -2.50 20.16 4.34
N ASP A 102 -2.16 21.41 4.63
CA ASP A 102 -2.74 22.59 3.98
C ASP A 102 -4.27 22.77 4.11
N GLY A 103 -4.77 22.82 5.35
CA GLY A 103 -6.11 23.36 5.66
C GLY A 103 -7.30 22.47 5.33
N ASP A 104 -7.12 21.40 4.56
CA ASP A 104 -8.16 20.39 4.31
C ASP A 104 -8.18 19.32 5.40
N ARG A 105 -9.37 19.08 5.97
CA ARG A 105 -9.61 18.09 7.02
C ARG A 105 -9.44 16.67 6.48
N TYR A 106 -8.21 16.15 6.50
CA TYR A 106 -7.99 14.73 6.23
C TYR A 106 -8.50 13.87 7.39
N VAL A 107 -9.31 12.86 7.07
CA VAL A 107 -9.68 11.84 8.04
C VAL A 107 -8.45 10.98 8.31
N SER A 108 -7.93 11.01 9.54
CA SER A 108 -6.84 10.13 9.95
C SER A 108 -7.26 8.67 9.74
N ALA A 109 -6.43 7.92 9.01
CA ALA A 109 -6.66 6.53 8.72
C ALA A 109 -6.56 5.67 10.00
N ASP A 110 -7.28 4.55 10.00
CA ASP A 110 -7.05 3.47 10.95
C ASP A 110 -5.68 2.83 10.64
N GLY A 111 -4.64 3.24 11.39
CA GLY A 111 -3.26 2.83 11.15
C GLY A 111 -3.01 1.33 11.33
N GLU A 112 -3.75 0.68 12.24
CA GLU A 112 -3.66 -0.76 12.45
C GLU A 112 -4.23 -1.52 11.26
N LEU A 113 -5.42 -1.14 10.79
CA LEU A 113 -6.02 -1.73 9.59
C LEU A 113 -5.14 -1.51 8.36
N PHE A 114 -4.61 -0.29 8.17
CA PHE A 114 -3.71 0.04 7.07
C PHE A 114 -2.48 -0.88 7.05
N ALA A 115 -1.76 -0.96 8.17
CA ALA A 115 -0.54 -1.76 8.26
C ALA A 115 -0.85 -3.26 8.08
N ALA A 116 -1.98 -3.73 8.62
CA ALA A 116 -2.42 -5.10 8.46
C ALA A 116 -2.68 -5.45 6.99
N ILE A 117 -3.39 -4.60 6.24
CA ILE A 117 -3.65 -4.79 4.81
C ILE A 117 -2.35 -4.84 4.02
N VAL A 118 -1.46 -3.86 4.19
CA VAL A 118 -0.22 -3.79 3.40
C VAL A 118 0.68 -5.00 3.69
N ARG A 119 0.93 -5.30 4.97
CA ARG A 119 1.78 -6.42 5.36
C ARG A 119 1.17 -7.75 4.91
N GLY A 120 -0.12 -7.92 5.13
CA GLY A 120 -0.80 -9.16 4.81
C GLY A 120 -0.92 -9.41 3.31
N ALA A 121 -1.27 -8.39 2.53
CA ALA A 121 -1.36 -8.50 1.08
C ALA A 121 0.00 -8.76 0.41
N THR A 122 1.11 -8.28 1.01
CA THR A 122 2.47 -8.53 0.50
C THR A 122 3.03 -9.88 0.97
N SER A 123 2.86 -10.25 2.24
CA SER A 123 3.43 -11.51 2.77
C SER A 123 2.65 -12.76 2.33
N ARG A 124 1.35 -12.61 2.00
CA ARG A 124 0.47 -13.73 1.63
C ARG A 124 0.09 -13.71 0.15
N GLN A 125 0.87 -13.07 -0.72
CA GLN A 125 0.61 -13.05 -2.17
C GLN A 125 0.44 -14.46 -2.75
N HIS A 126 1.23 -15.43 -2.28
CA HIS A 126 1.15 -16.83 -2.72
C HIS A 126 -0.20 -17.50 -2.39
N GLU A 127 -0.94 -17.00 -1.41
CA GLU A 127 -2.30 -17.46 -1.08
C GLU A 127 -3.37 -16.65 -1.82
N ILE A 128 -3.14 -15.34 -1.98
CA ILE A 128 -4.11 -14.40 -2.56
C ILE A 128 -4.19 -14.53 -4.07
N ASP A 129 -3.05 -14.59 -4.75
CA ASP A 129 -2.96 -14.54 -6.21
C ASP A 129 -3.66 -15.74 -6.88
N PRO A 130 -3.60 -16.99 -6.34
CA PRO A 130 -4.40 -18.11 -6.86
C PRO A 130 -5.92 -17.88 -6.76
N VAL A 131 -6.40 -17.34 -5.63
CA VAL A 131 -7.83 -17.07 -5.41
C VAL A 131 -8.32 -15.98 -6.37
N LEU A 132 -7.52 -14.92 -6.55
CA LEU A 132 -7.80 -13.88 -7.55
C LEU A 132 -7.80 -14.44 -8.98
N SER A 133 -6.83 -15.29 -9.31
CA SER A 133 -6.72 -15.91 -10.63
C SER A 133 -7.93 -16.79 -10.95
N GLN A 134 -8.45 -17.52 -9.96
CA GLN A 134 -9.69 -18.28 -10.10
C GLN A 134 -10.90 -17.37 -10.36
N ALA A 135 -10.95 -16.18 -9.77
CA ALA A 135 -12.05 -15.24 -9.91
C ALA A 135 -12.03 -14.42 -11.23
N LEU A 136 -10.86 -14.29 -11.87
CA LEU A 136 -10.63 -13.45 -13.05
C LEU A 136 -11.03 -14.06 -14.40
N ASP A 137 -11.62 -15.26 -14.44
CA ASP A 137 -12.20 -15.93 -15.62
C ASP A 137 -11.39 -15.72 -16.93
N ARG A 138 -10.12 -16.16 -16.95
CA ARG A 138 -9.17 -16.11 -18.09
C ARG A 138 -8.32 -14.84 -18.24
N GLN A 139 -8.51 -13.81 -17.41
CA GLN A 139 -7.52 -12.72 -17.30
C GLN A 139 -6.41 -13.13 -16.35
N HIS A 140 -5.16 -12.96 -16.75
CA HIS A 140 -4.03 -13.20 -15.86
C HIS A 140 -3.81 -11.99 -14.96
N LEU A 141 -3.66 -12.23 -13.65
CA LEU A 141 -3.49 -11.18 -12.64
C LEU A 141 -2.28 -10.27 -12.92
N ASP A 142 -1.20 -10.84 -13.44
CA ASP A 142 0.04 -10.13 -13.82
C ASP A 142 -0.15 -9.14 -14.99
N ARG A 143 -1.17 -9.35 -15.84
CA ARG A 143 -1.51 -8.47 -16.97
C ARG A 143 -2.43 -7.30 -16.60
N LEU A 144 -2.96 -7.27 -15.39
CA LEU A 144 -3.76 -6.15 -14.93
C LEU A 144 -2.88 -4.91 -14.70
N GLU A 145 -3.49 -3.74 -14.87
CA GLU A 145 -2.88 -2.48 -14.45
C GLU A 145 -2.49 -2.53 -12.97
N LEU A 146 -1.34 -1.95 -12.64
CA LEU A 146 -0.75 -2.00 -11.31
C LEU A 146 -1.74 -1.57 -10.20
N LEU A 147 -2.46 -0.47 -10.43
CA LEU A 147 -3.42 0.06 -9.47
C LEU A 147 -4.63 -0.88 -9.30
N LEU A 148 -5.14 -1.44 -10.39
CA LEU A 148 -6.23 -2.42 -10.36
C LEU A 148 -5.80 -3.69 -9.59
N ARG A 149 -4.58 -4.19 -9.85
CA ARG A 149 -4.01 -5.32 -9.11
C ARG A 149 -3.83 -5.02 -7.62
N ALA A 150 -3.37 -3.82 -7.27
CA ALA A 150 -3.23 -3.40 -5.88
C ALA A 150 -4.59 -3.39 -5.14
N ILE A 151 -5.65 -2.87 -5.76
CA ILE A 151 -7.02 -2.90 -5.19
C ILE A 151 -7.49 -4.33 -4.97
N LEU A 152 -7.33 -5.20 -5.97
CA LEU A 152 -7.75 -6.59 -5.89
C LEU A 152 -6.99 -7.37 -4.80
N ARG A 153 -5.66 -7.19 -4.69
CA ARG A 153 -4.86 -7.83 -3.64
C ARG A 153 -5.23 -7.35 -2.24
N ALA A 154 -5.46 -6.03 -2.07
CA ALA A 154 -5.91 -5.48 -0.80
C ALA A 154 -7.27 -6.05 -0.37
N GLY A 155 -8.26 -6.00 -1.28
CA GLY A 155 -9.60 -6.51 -1.02
C GLY A 155 -9.63 -8.01 -0.76
N ALA A 156 -8.92 -8.80 -1.57
CA ALA A 156 -8.85 -10.24 -1.39
C ALA A 156 -8.18 -10.63 -0.07
N TRP A 157 -7.11 -9.93 0.34
CA TRP A 157 -6.49 -10.19 1.64
C TRP A 157 -7.44 -9.87 2.79
N GLU A 158 -8.13 -8.72 2.76
CA GLU A 158 -9.02 -8.34 3.88
C GLU A 158 -10.22 -9.29 4.00
N LEU A 159 -10.74 -9.77 2.87
CA LEU A 159 -11.74 -10.85 2.84
C LEU A 159 -11.17 -12.14 3.44
N LEU A 160 -9.98 -12.56 3.01
CA LEU A 160 -9.32 -13.78 3.50
C LEU A 160 -8.97 -13.71 5.00
N ALA A 161 -8.63 -12.53 5.52
CA ALA A 161 -8.25 -12.33 6.91
C ALA A 161 -9.41 -12.53 7.91
N GLY A 162 -10.67 -12.53 7.45
CA GLY A 162 -11.82 -12.94 8.27
C GLY A 162 -12.14 -12.04 9.47
N GLY A 163 -11.85 -10.73 9.40
CA GLY A 163 -12.17 -9.79 10.48
C GLY A 163 -13.66 -9.42 10.58
N ASP A 164 -14.03 -8.67 11.62
CA ASP A 164 -15.42 -8.31 12.00
C ASP A 164 -16.22 -7.51 10.94
N THR A 165 -15.56 -7.02 9.90
CA THR A 165 -16.25 -6.29 8.82
C THR A 165 -16.88 -7.29 7.86
N ALA A 166 -18.20 -7.23 7.71
CA ALA A 166 -18.93 -8.06 6.76
C ALA A 166 -18.39 -7.92 5.33
N ALA A 167 -18.33 -9.03 4.58
CA ALA A 167 -17.72 -9.09 3.26
C ALA A 167 -18.26 -8.01 2.29
N ARG A 168 -19.57 -7.76 2.28
CA ARG A 168 -20.17 -6.73 1.40
C ARG A 168 -19.70 -5.31 1.72
N ILE A 169 -19.43 -5.01 3.00
CA ILE A 169 -18.91 -3.69 3.40
C ILE A 169 -17.48 -3.55 2.89
N VAL A 170 -16.65 -4.59 3.05
CA VAL A 170 -15.29 -4.62 2.51
C VAL A 170 -15.30 -4.40 1.00
N ILE A 171 -16.12 -5.15 0.26
CA ILE A 171 -16.26 -5.04 -1.20
C ILE A 171 -16.67 -3.62 -1.61
N ASN A 172 -17.73 -3.08 -1.00
CA ASN A 172 -18.20 -1.73 -1.30
C ASN A 172 -17.13 -0.66 -1.04
N ASP A 173 -16.37 -0.76 0.07
CA ASP A 173 -15.31 0.19 0.36
C ASP A 173 -14.19 0.14 -0.71
N TYR A 174 -13.84 -1.03 -1.26
CA TYR A 174 -12.86 -1.12 -2.35
C TYR A 174 -13.40 -0.66 -3.71
N ILE A 175 -14.71 -0.77 -3.95
CA ILE A 175 -15.38 -0.18 -5.11
C ILE A 175 -15.34 1.35 -5.00
N ASP A 176 -15.61 1.90 -3.82
CA ASP A 176 -15.53 3.35 -3.56
C ASP A 176 -14.09 3.86 -3.77
N VAL A 177 -13.08 3.11 -3.31
CA VAL A 177 -11.67 3.41 -3.63
C VAL A 177 -11.45 3.42 -5.15
N ALA A 178 -11.96 2.42 -5.87
CA ALA A 178 -11.81 2.34 -7.33
C ALA A 178 -12.46 3.54 -8.05
N HIS A 179 -13.62 4.00 -7.61
CA HIS A 179 -14.28 5.19 -8.15
C HIS A 179 -13.46 6.47 -7.97
N GLY A 180 -12.55 6.51 -6.98
CA GLY A 180 -11.60 7.62 -6.82
C GLY A 180 -10.51 7.69 -7.90
N PHE A 181 -10.28 6.61 -8.65
CA PHE A 181 -9.20 6.50 -9.64
C PHE A 181 -9.67 6.18 -11.06
N PHE A 182 -10.81 5.51 -11.20
CA PHE A 182 -11.30 5.01 -12.48
C PHE A 182 -12.69 5.57 -12.81
N ALA A 183 -12.85 6.01 -14.05
CA ALA A 183 -14.14 6.42 -14.63
C ALA A 183 -14.75 5.37 -15.58
N GLY A 184 -14.05 4.25 -15.79
CA GLY A 184 -14.41 3.20 -16.75
C GLY A 184 -15.16 2.03 -16.11
N ARG A 185 -14.86 0.82 -16.62
CA ARG A 185 -15.51 -0.43 -16.22
C ARG A 185 -14.85 -1.12 -15.01
N GLU A 186 -13.73 -0.58 -14.55
CA GLU A 186 -12.87 -1.16 -13.52
C GLU A 186 -13.60 -1.35 -12.17
N PRO A 187 -14.42 -0.40 -11.67
CA PRO A 187 -15.17 -0.61 -10.44
C PRO A 187 -16.13 -1.82 -10.53
N GLY A 188 -16.78 -2.00 -11.68
CA GLY A 188 -17.64 -3.16 -11.93
C GLY A 188 -16.87 -4.48 -11.99
N MET A 189 -15.66 -4.47 -12.56
CA MET A 189 -14.76 -5.62 -12.55
C MET A 189 -14.29 -5.97 -11.13
N ILE A 190 -13.92 -4.97 -10.33
CA ILE A 190 -13.51 -5.16 -8.92
C ILE A 190 -14.65 -5.77 -8.12
N ASN A 191 -15.87 -5.25 -8.27
CA ASN A 191 -17.05 -5.83 -7.63
C ASN A 191 -17.21 -7.31 -7.98
N GLY A 192 -17.21 -7.65 -9.28
CA GLY A 192 -17.41 -9.03 -9.74
C GLY A 192 -16.32 -9.99 -9.27
N VAL A 193 -15.06 -9.54 -9.24
CA VAL A 193 -13.93 -10.36 -8.75
C VAL A 193 -14.01 -10.54 -7.25
N LEU A 194 -14.16 -9.47 -6.47
CA LEU A 194 -14.19 -9.56 -5.00
C LEU A 194 -15.44 -10.30 -4.49
N ASP A 195 -16.57 -10.23 -5.18
CA ASP A 195 -17.75 -11.06 -4.89
C ASP A 195 -17.44 -12.56 -5.04
N LYS A 196 -16.72 -12.95 -6.09
CA LYS A 196 -16.30 -14.36 -6.28
C LYS A 196 -15.30 -14.78 -5.21
N VAL A 197 -14.33 -13.91 -4.89
CA VAL A 197 -13.39 -14.15 -3.79
C VAL A 197 -14.14 -14.36 -2.48
N ALA A 198 -15.10 -13.50 -2.14
CA ALA A 198 -15.90 -13.64 -0.93
C ALA A 198 -16.69 -14.96 -0.87
N ARG A 199 -17.21 -15.45 -2.01
CA ARG A 199 -17.85 -16.78 -2.07
C ARG A 199 -16.90 -17.93 -1.79
N ILE A 200 -15.61 -17.77 -2.11
CA ILE A 200 -14.58 -18.78 -1.85
C ILE A 200 -14.16 -18.75 -0.38
N VAL A 201 -13.91 -17.56 0.18
CA VAL A 201 -13.23 -17.42 1.48
C VAL A 201 -14.18 -17.13 2.65
N ARG A 202 -15.42 -16.69 2.39
CA ARG A 202 -16.47 -16.41 3.40
C ARG A 202 -17.84 -16.96 2.98
N PRO A 203 -17.96 -18.26 2.65
CA PRO A 203 -19.22 -18.84 2.18
C PRO A 203 -20.37 -18.69 3.19
N ASP A 204 -20.09 -18.79 4.48
CA ASP A 204 -21.10 -18.74 5.54
C ASP A 204 -21.79 -17.37 5.66
N GLU A 205 -21.06 -16.27 5.46
CA GLU A 205 -21.62 -14.91 5.46
C GLU A 205 -22.61 -14.68 4.31
N LEU A 206 -22.45 -15.42 3.21
CA LEU A 206 -23.28 -15.30 2.01
C LEU A 206 -24.44 -16.29 2.01
N ALA A 207 -24.25 -17.49 2.58
CA ALA A 207 -25.29 -18.51 2.72
C ALA A 207 -26.36 -18.13 3.76
N SER A 208 -25.95 -17.54 4.89
CA SER A 208 -26.82 -17.16 6.01
C SER A 208 -27.90 -16.11 5.68
N ARG A 209 -27.85 -15.49 4.49
CA ARG A 209 -28.87 -14.54 4.02
C ARG A 209 -29.85 -15.10 3.01
N ALA A 210 -29.56 -16.24 2.37
CA ALA A 210 -30.49 -16.87 1.43
C ALA A 210 -31.67 -17.55 2.15
N GLY A 211 -31.48 -17.99 3.39
CA GLY A 211 -32.54 -18.62 4.22
C GLY A 211 -33.43 -17.65 5.01
N GLY A 212 -33.26 -16.32 4.86
CA GLY A 212 -33.96 -15.31 5.67
C GLY A 212 -35.17 -14.64 5.00
N GLN A 213 -35.51 -14.99 3.76
CA GLN A 213 -36.60 -14.34 2.99
C GLN A 213 -37.82 -15.23 2.69
N GLU A 214 -37.90 -16.45 3.22
CA GLU A 214 -39.05 -17.37 2.99
C GLU A 214 -40.08 -17.46 4.14
N GLY A 215 -40.02 -16.58 5.16
CA GLY A 215 -40.83 -16.70 6.37
C GLY A 215 -41.92 -15.64 6.62
N ALA A 216 -42.33 -14.85 5.62
CA ALA A 216 -43.32 -13.79 5.81
C ALA A 216 -44.41 -13.83 4.73
N GLN A 217 -45.25 -14.86 4.79
CA GLN A 217 -46.63 -14.89 4.25
C GLN A 217 -47.32 -16.14 4.81
N GLY A 218 -48.02 -15.94 5.93
CA GLY A 218 -48.92 -16.89 6.56
C GLY A 218 -50.01 -16.11 7.27
#